data_AF-A0A0M7GQF5-F1
#
_entry.id   AF-A0A0M7GQF5-F1
#
_cell.length_a   1.000
_cell.length_b   1.000
_cell.length_c   1.000
_cell.angle_alpha   90.00
_cell.angle_beta   90.00
_cell.angle_gamma   90.00
#
_symmetry.space_group_name_H-M   'P 1'
#
loop_
_entity.id
_entity.type
_entity.pdbx_description
1 polymer ?
#
loop_
_entity_poly.entity_id
_entity_poly.type
_entity_poly.pdbx_seq_one_letter_code
_entity_poly.pdbx_strand_id
1 'polypeptide(L)'
;MPVTINGVELTDADMEQELPLHADAPNPMRAATTALVLRRVLRDEAARQGLDLASEDDAIGILLERHAPAPEADEAACRRYYQANPQRFIVGELIEADHILFQVTPGVNLDMLRAHAGAVLADLLADPSGFAEVARRQSNCPSATVGGNLGQLGRGDTVPEFEKAVFALPAGGLLPQVLETRHGLHIVRVTRRIEGRLLPFEQVHESIASALAAASRDTAWRQYARLLVDRADVRGIDLGGAEDDRVFGSPS
;
A
#
# COMPACT_ATOMS: atom_id res chain seq x y z
N MET A 1 -29.54 8.01 12.74
CA MET A 1 -29.84 7.08 13.86
C MET A 1 -28.59 7.03 14.71
N PRO A 2 -28.70 7.11 16.04
CA PRO A 2 -27.54 7.00 16.91
C PRO A 2 -26.93 5.60 16.79
N VAL A 3 -25.60 5.52 16.92
CA VAL A 3 -24.87 4.25 16.96
C VAL A 3 -24.79 3.80 18.41
N THR A 4 -25.25 2.59 18.70
CA THR A 4 -25.25 2.04 20.07
C THR A 4 -24.52 0.70 20.10
N ILE A 5 -23.67 0.49 21.11
CA ILE A 5 -22.90 -0.74 21.36
C ILE A 5 -23.24 -1.22 22.77
N ASN A 6 -23.84 -2.40 22.89
CA ASN A 6 -24.23 -2.99 24.19
C ASN A 6 -25.09 -2.03 25.06
N GLY A 7 -25.94 -1.23 24.41
CA GLY A 7 -26.79 -0.23 25.06
C GLY A 7 -26.12 1.11 25.39
N VAL A 8 -24.84 1.30 25.05
CA VAL A 8 -24.12 2.57 25.18
C VAL A 8 -24.09 3.29 23.83
N GLU A 9 -24.53 4.55 23.81
CA GLU A 9 -24.54 5.40 22.62
C GLU A 9 -23.17 6.05 22.39
N LEU A 10 -22.70 6.05 21.14
CA LEU A 10 -21.53 6.84 20.74
C LEU A 10 -21.89 8.32 20.76
N THR A 11 -21.11 9.12 21.50
CA THR A 11 -21.38 10.54 21.65
C THR A 11 -20.68 11.36 20.57
N ASP A 12 -21.17 12.59 20.35
CA ASP A 12 -20.51 13.55 19.46
C ASP A 12 -19.07 13.84 19.94
N ALA A 13 -18.83 13.85 21.26
CA ALA A 13 -17.51 14.06 21.83
C ALA A 13 -16.53 12.92 21.50
N ASP A 14 -17.00 11.66 21.50
CA ASP A 14 -16.16 10.52 21.09
C ASP A 14 -15.76 10.65 19.60
N MET A 15 -16.71 11.07 18.77
CA MET A 15 -16.48 11.29 17.35
C MET A 15 -15.52 12.47 17.09
N GLU A 16 -15.66 13.58 17.81
CA GLU A 16 -14.76 14.73 17.70
C GLU A 16 -13.30 14.38 18.05
N GLN A 17 -13.08 13.46 19.00
CA GLN A 17 -11.75 13.00 19.37
C GLN A 17 -11.16 12.02 18.36
N GLU A 18 -11.98 11.11 17.83
CA GLU A 18 -11.49 10.03 16.96
C GLU A 18 -11.35 10.48 15.49
N LEU A 19 -12.26 11.32 14.98
CA LEU A 19 -12.32 11.69 13.56
C LEU A 19 -11.00 12.26 13.00
N PRO A 20 -10.24 13.14 13.71
CA PRO A 20 -8.96 13.64 13.23
C PRO A 20 -7.91 12.55 13.00
N LEU A 21 -7.99 11.42 13.71
CA LEU A 21 -7.05 10.29 13.57
C LEU A 21 -7.24 9.53 12.26
N HIS A 22 -8.39 9.70 11.59
CA HIS A 22 -8.75 9.00 10.36
C HIS A 22 -8.94 9.95 9.18
N ALA A 23 -8.40 11.17 9.24
CA ALA A 23 -8.59 12.20 8.21
C ALA A 23 -8.16 11.77 6.80
N ASP A 24 -7.15 10.90 6.72
CA ASP A 24 -6.61 10.39 5.45
C ASP A 24 -7.35 9.15 4.92
N ALA A 25 -8.32 8.62 5.66
CA ALA A 25 -9.09 7.47 5.21
C ALA A 25 -10.04 7.85 4.06
N PRO A 26 -10.36 6.93 3.12
CA PRO A 26 -11.34 7.20 2.05
C PRO A 26 -12.73 7.62 2.57
N ASN A 27 -13.08 7.15 3.77
CA ASN A 27 -14.27 7.56 4.49
C ASN A 27 -13.90 7.74 5.98
N PRO A 28 -13.42 8.94 6.39
CA PRO A 28 -12.95 9.22 7.74
C PRO A 28 -14.02 8.96 8.81
N MET A 29 -15.26 9.34 8.50
CA MET A 29 -16.41 9.14 9.40
C MET A 29 -16.62 7.65 9.69
N ARG A 30 -16.70 6.81 8.64
CA ARG A 30 -16.86 5.36 8.81
C ARG A 30 -15.68 4.72 9.54
N ALA A 31 -14.45 5.14 9.24
CA ALA A 31 -13.25 4.64 9.90
C ALA A 31 -13.25 4.95 11.40
N ALA A 32 -13.54 6.21 11.77
CA ALA A 32 -13.65 6.64 13.16
C ALA A 32 -14.75 5.90 13.91
N THR A 33 -15.96 5.80 13.34
CA THR A 33 -17.06 5.04 13.97
C THR A 33 -16.69 3.56 14.14
N THR A 34 -16.05 2.94 13.15
CA THR A 34 -15.60 1.54 13.24
C THR A 34 -14.57 1.36 14.36
N ALA A 35 -13.59 2.26 14.46
CA ALA A 35 -12.59 2.24 15.51
C ALA A 35 -13.22 2.35 16.91
N LEU A 36 -14.17 3.26 17.10
CA LEU A 36 -14.88 3.42 18.37
C LEU A 36 -15.72 2.20 18.74
N VAL A 37 -16.42 1.59 17.78
CA VAL A 37 -17.17 0.34 18.03
C VAL A 37 -16.23 -0.77 18.45
N LEU A 38 -15.13 -0.98 17.71
CA LEU A 38 -14.15 -2.02 18.03
C LEU A 38 -13.52 -1.80 19.42
N ARG A 39 -13.08 -0.58 19.72
CA ARG A 39 -12.50 -0.20 21.02
C ARG A 39 -13.51 -0.49 22.14
N ARG A 40 -14.78 -0.12 21.94
CA ARG A 40 -15.83 -0.35 22.94
C ARG A 40 -16.08 -1.84 23.18
N VAL A 41 -16.21 -2.62 22.12
CA VAL A 41 -16.44 -4.08 22.21
C VAL A 41 -15.28 -4.78 22.92
N LEU A 42 -14.03 -4.42 22.59
CA LEU A 42 -12.83 -4.96 23.24
C LEU A 42 -12.77 -4.57 24.72
N ARG A 43 -13.10 -3.32 25.05
CA ARG A 43 -13.16 -2.84 26.43
C ARG A 43 -14.23 -3.56 27.26
N ASP A 44 -15.44 -3.70 26.72
CA ASP A 44 -16.53 -4.40 27.42
C ASP A 44 -16.13 -5.87 27.68
N GLU A 45 -15.47 -6.51 26.72
CA GLU A 45 -14.96 -7.88 26.89
C GLU A 45 -13.81 -7.95 27.92
N ALA A 46 -12.89 -6.99 27.92
CA ALA A 46 -11.82 -6.92 28.92
C ALA A 46 -12.40 -6.77 30.34
N ALA A 47 -13.36 -5.87 30.52
CA ALA A 47 -14.07 -5.68 31.78
C ALA A 47 -14.82 -6.95 32.21
N ARG A 48 -15.48 -7.65 31.27
CA ARG A 48 -16.16 -8.93 31.53
C ARG A 48 -15.20 -10.01 32.04
N GLN A 49 -13.93 -9.96 31.64
CA GLN A 49 -12.89 -10.88 32.08
C GLN A 49 -12.15 -10.42 33.35
N GLY A 50 -12.60 -9.32 33.97
CA GLY A 50 -11.97 -8.77 35.18
C GLY A 50 -10.59 -8.15 34.91
N LEU A 51 -10.31 -7.75 33.67
CA LEU A 51 -9.12 -6.98 33.31
C LEU A 51 -9.41 -5.49 33.61
N ASP A 52 -9.48 -5.15 34.90
CA ASP A 52 -9.63 -3.77 35.37
C ASP A 52 -8.23 -3.18 35.62
N LEU A 53 -7.62 -2.68 34.54
CA LEU A 53 -6.29 -2.08 34.57
C LEU A 53 -6.39 -0.55 34.57
N ALA A 54 -5.32 0.11 35.02
CA ALA A 54 -5.22 1.57 35.04
C ALA A 54 -5.27 2.21 33.64
N SER A 55 -4.99 1.42 32.59
CA SER A 55 -5.02 1.82 31.19
C SER A 55 -5.93 0.90 30.39
N GLU A 56 -6.80 1.47 29.58
CA GLU A 56 -7.65 0.74 28.64
C GLU A 56 -6.81 -0.05 27.62
N ASP A 57 -5.74 0.57 27.11
CA ASP A 57 -4.85 -0.06 26.12
C ASP A 57 -4.15 -1.29 26.69
N ASP A 58 -3.73 -1.25 27.95
CA ASP A 58 -3.12 -2.40 28.62
C ASP A 58 -4.14 -3.55 28.78
N ALA A 59 -5.40 -3.21 29.11
CA ALA A 59 -6.44 -4.21 29.31
C ALA A 59 -6.80 -4.91 27.99
N ILE A 60 -6.88 -4.14 26.91
CA ILE A 60 -7.08 -4.67 25.55
C ILE A 60 -5.87 -5.50 25.12
N GLY A 61 -4.65 -5.04 25.39
CA GLY A 61 -3.42 -5.79 25.09
C GLY A 61 -3.41 -7.18 25.72
N ILE A 62 -3.66 -7.27 27.03
CA ILE A 62 -3.72 -8.54 27.75
C ILE A 62 -4.86 -9.42 27.24
N LEU A 63 -6.02 -8.83 26.92
CA LEU A 63 -7.15 -9.56 26.36
C LEU A 63 -6.77 -10.24 25.04
N LEU A 64 -6.14 -9.49 24.13
CA LEU A 64 -5.72 -9.99 22.82
C LEU A 64 -4.63 -11.05 22.94
N GLU A 65 -3.64 -10.86 23.82
CA GLU A 65 -2.61 -11.88 24.07
C GLU A 65 -3.22 -13.20 24.58
N ARG A 66 -4.24 -13.12 25.45
CA ARG A 66 -4.88 -14.31 26.04
C ARG A 66 -5.76 -15.07 25.06
N HIS A 67 -6.54 -14.37 24.22
CA HIS A 67 -7.60 -14.98 23.40
C HIS A 67 -7.31 -15.02 21.90
N ALA A 68 -6.32 -14.27 21.45
CA ALA A 68 -5.88 -14.23 20.07
C ALA A 68 -4.36 -14.48 19.95
N PRO A 69 -3.83 -15.58 20.53
CA PRO A 69 -2.42 -15.92 20.38
C PRO A 69 -2.14 -16.21 18.91
N ALA A 70 -1.05 -15.66 18.39
CA ALA A 70 -0.62 -15.87 17.03
C ALA A 70 0.52 -16.89 16.99
N PRO A 71 0.52 -17.83 16.03
CA PRO A 71 1.66 -18.70 15.84
C PRO A 71 2.89 -17.87 15.48
N GLU A 72 4.02 -18.20 16.09
CA GLU A 72 5.32 -17.68 15.69
C GLU A 72 5.70 -18.20 14.29
N ALA A 73 6.39 -17.38 13.53
CA ALA A 73 6.92 -17.80 12.24
C ALA A 73 8.12 -18.71 12.46
N ASP A 74 7.97 -19.99 12.13
CA ASP A 74 9.08 -20.92 12.14
C ASP A 74 10.08 -20.63 11.01
N GLU A 75 11.27 -21.21 11.10
CA GLU A 75 12.32 -21.01 10.09
C GLU A 75 11.85 -21.42 8.69
N ALA A 76 11.02 -22.46 8.58
CA ALA A 76 10.47 -22.92 7.31
C ALA A 76 9.55 -21.86 6.67
N ALA A 77 8.71 -21.18 7.46
CA ALA A 77 7.87 -20.08 7.00
C ALA A 77 8.72 -18.88 6.58
N CYS A 78 9.74 -18.52 7.36
CA CYS A 78 10.68 -17.45 7.02
C CYS A 78 11.40 -17.72 5.70
N ARG A 79 11.90 -18.95 5.50
CA ARG A 79 12.58 -19.36 4.26
C ARG A 79 11.64 -19.33 3.06
N ARG A 80 10.41 -19.83 3.21
CA ARG A 80 9.39 -19.77 2.15
C ARG A 80 9.07 -18.33 1.77
N TYR A 81 8.94 -17.44 2.75
CA TYR A 81 8.69 -16.02 2.49
C TYR A 81 9.85 -15.35 1.75
N TYR A 82 11.09 -15.64 2.17
CA TYR A 82 12.30 -15.15 1.51
C TYR A 82 12.37 -15.60 0.03
N GLN A 83 12.14 -16.89 -0.22
CA GLN A 83 12.17 -17.48 -1.55
C GLN A 83 11.04 -16.99 -2.47
N ALA A 84 9.86 -16.75 -1.91
CA ALA A 84 8.72 -16.24 -2.67
C ALA A 84 8.86 -14.74 -3.03
N ASN A 85 9.66 -13.98 -2.27
CA ASN A 85 9.76 -12.52 -2.40
C ASN A 85 11.20 -12.01 -2.55
N PRO A 86 12.04 -12.58 -3.44
CA PRO A 86 13.46 -12.23 -3.52
C PRO A 86 13.68 -10.73 -3.80
N GLN A 87 12.79 -10.12 -4.59
CA GLN A 87 12.85 -8.70 -4.96
C GLN A 87 12.82 -7.76 -3.74
N ARG A 88 12.19 -8.16 -2.63
CA ARG A 88 12.13 -7.35 -1.39
C ARG A 88 13.45 -7.32 -0.63
N PHE A 89 14.37 -8.25 -0.95
CA PHE A 89 15.66 -8.40 -0.28
C PHE A 89 16.83 -8.06 -1.21
N ILE A 90 16.56 -7.53 -2.39
CA ILE A 90 17.57 -6.99 -3.28
C ILE A 90 17.88 -5.56 -2.84
N VAL A 91 19.16 -5.27 -2.64
CA VAL A 91 19.63 -3.93 -2.28
C VAL A 91 20.65 -3.42 -3.28
N GLY A 92 20.70 -2.09 -3.44
CA GLY A 92 21.66 -1.43 -4.33
C GLY A 92 21.36 -1.60 -5.82
N GLU A 93 20.15 -2.05 -6.17
CA GLU A 93 19.69 -2.02 -7.56
C GLU A 93 19.41 -0.57 -7.95
N LEU A 94 20.03 -0.11 -9.03
CA LEU A 94 19.87 1.24 -9.56
C LEU A 94 19.64 1.17 -11.06
N ILE A 95 18.74 2.01 -11.55
CA ILE A 95 18.51 2.19 -12.98
C ILE A 95 18.70 3.65 -13.35
N GLU A 96 19.10 3.91 -14.58
CA GLU A 96 19.01 5.23 -15.19
C GLU A 96 17.91 5.15 -16.25
N ALA A 97 16.95 6.08 -16.17
CA ALA A 97 15.77 6.06 -17.03
C ALA A 97 15.46 7.42 -17.62
N ASP A 98 14.90 7.40 -18.82
CA ASP A 98 14.31 8.56 -19.47
C ASP A 98 12.81 8.31 -19.64
N HIS A 99 12.01 9.37 -19.56
CA HIS A 99 10.58 9.29 -19.84
C HIS A 99 10.02 10.47 -20.63
N ILE A 100 8.88 10.23 -21.27
CA ILE A 100 8.03 11.23 -21.90
C ILE A 100 6.67 11.15 -21.21
N LEU A 101 6.27 12.23 -20.55
CA LEU A 101 4.99 12.33 -19.85
C LEU A 101 3.98 13.07 -20.73
N PHE A 102 2.85 12.45 -20.99
CA PHE A 102 1.64 13.10 -21.50
C PHE A 102 0.67 13.26 -20.33
N GLN A 103 0.61 14.46 -19.77
CA GLN A 103 -0.17 14.74 -18.57
C GLN A 103 -1.67 14.70 -18.90
N VAL A 104 -2.44 14.00 -18.07
CA VAL A 104 -3.91 13.99 -18.17
C VAL A 104 -4.44 15.16 -17.34
N THR A 105 -5.06 16.14 -18.01
CA THR A 105 -5.69 17.30 -17.36
C THR A 105 -7.21 17.28 -17.55
N PRO A 106 -7.99 17.96 -16.68
CA PRO A 106 -9.44 18.03 -16.82
C PRO A 106 -9.85 18.58 -18.19
N GLY A 107 -10.71 17.85 -18.90
CA GLY A 107 -11.20 18.23 -20.24
C GLY A 107 -10.39 17.67 -21.41
N VAL A 108 -9.27 16.98 -21.17
CA VAL A 108 -8.56 16.24 -22.22
C VAL A 108 -9.33 14.99 -22.61
N ASN A 109 -9.49 14.78 -23.92
CA ASN A 109 -9.99 13.52 -24.44
C ASN A 109 -8.89 12.46 -24.26
N LEU A 110 -9.08 11.57 -23.29
CA LEU A 110 -8.10 10.54 -22.93
C LEU A 110 -7.79 9.58 -24.08
N ASP A 111 -8.78 9.24 -24.91
CA ASP A 111 -8.60 8.32 -26.03
C ASP A 111 -7.71 8.94 -27.12
N MET A 112 -7.92 10.23 -27.40
CA MET A 112 -7.05 10.99 -28.31
C MET A 112 -5.63 11.10 -27.77
N LEU A 113 -5.47 11.34 -26.46
CA LEU A 113 -4.15 11.41 -25.82
C LEU A 113 -3.44 10.06 -25.88
N ARG A 114 -4.17 8.96 -25.62
CA ARG A 114 -3.64 7.60 -25.69
C ARG A 114 -3.24 7.22 -27.12
N ALA A 115 -4.06 7.57 -28.11
CA ALA A 115 -3.73 7.38 -29.53
C ALA A 115 -2.47 8.16 -29.92
N HIS A 116 -2.34 9.41 -29.45
CA HIS A 116 -1.16 10.23 -29.70
C HIS A 116 0.10 9.63 -29.06
N ALA A 117 0.04 9.30 -27.78
CA ALA A 117 1.15 8.64 -27.08
C ALA A 117 1.54 7.30 -27.74
N GLY A 118 0.54 6.53 -28.21
CA GLY A 118 0.76 5.28 -28.94
C GLY A 118 1.49 5.49 -30.27
N ALA A 119 1.14 6.52 -31.04
CA ALA A 119 1.84 6.86 -32.28
C ALA A 119 3.30 7.25 -32.02
N VAL A 120 3.53 8.09 -31.01
CA VAL A 120 4.88 8.52 -30.61
C VAL A 120 5.71 7.33 -30.15
N LEU A 121 5.11 6.40 -29.40
CA LEU A 121 5.77 5.17 -29.00
C LEU A 121 6.14 4.30 -30.21
N ALA A 122 5.24 4.15 -31.18
CA ALA A 122 5.50 3.37 -32.38
C ALA A 122 6.71 3.92 -33.17
N ASP A 123 6.78 5.24 -33.31
CA ASP A 123 7.93 5.91 -33.94
C ASP A 123 9.23 5.66 -33.16
N LEU A 124 9.18 5.75 -31.82
CA LEU A 124 10.35 5.52 -30.96
C LEU A 124 10.77 4.05 -30.88
N LEU A 125 9.85 3.11 -31.08
CA LEU A 125 10.18 1.69 -31.19
C LEU A 125 10.89 1.39 -32.52
N ALA A 126 10.56 2.12 -33.59
CA ALA A 126 11.25 2.02 -34.86
C ALA A 126 12.63 2.71 -34.84
N ASP A 127 12.73 3.88 -34.20
CA ASP A 127 13.99 4.62 -34.02
C ASP A 127 14.09 5.22 -32.60
N PRO A 128 14.73 4.50 -31.66
CA PRO A 128 14.93 4.97 -30.30
C PRO A 128 15.91 6.15 -30.17
N SER A 129 16.67 6.48 -31.22
CA SER A 129 17.71 7.53 -31.15
C SER A 129 17.12 8.92 -30.96
N GLY A 130 15.90 9.15 -31.46
CA GLY A 130 15.17 10.42 -31.34
C GLY A 130 14.56 10.71 -29.97
N PHE A 131 14.64 9.78 -29.00
CA PHE A 131 13.92 9.88 -27.72
C PHE A 131 14.08 11.23 -27.01
N ALA A 132 15.32 11.71 -26.86
CA ALA A 132 15.60 12.95 -26.15
C ALA A 132 15.03 14.19 -26.85
N GLU A 133 14.93 14.18 -28.18
CA GLU A 133 14.30 15.25 -28.95
C GLU A 133 12.78 15.21 -28.82
N VAL A 134 12.18 14.02 -28.94
CA VAL A 134 10.74 13.84 -28.72
C VAL A 134 10.35 14.27 -27.32
N ALA A 135 11.14 13.88 -26.30
CA ALA A 135 10.94 14.28 -24.92
C ALA A 135 10.96 15.82 -24.76
N ARG A 136 11.96 16.49 -25.33
CA ARG A 136 12.05 17.98 -25.33
C ARG A 136 10.83 18.64 -25.95
N ARG A 137 10.27 18.05 -26.99
CA ARG A 137 9.16 18.64 -27.78
C ARG A 137 7.79 18.36 -27.18
N GLN A 138 7.58 17.17 -26.62
CA GLN A 138 6.24 16.67 -26.31
C GLN A 138 6.00 16.34 -24.83
N SER A 139 7.06 16.13 -24.03
CA SER A 139 6.88 15.77 -22.62
C SER A 139 6.40 16.98 -21.80
N ASN A 140 5.41 16.75 -20.93
CA ASN A 140 4.92 17.72 -19.96
C ASN A 140 5.69 17.67 -18.63
N CYS A 141 6.69 16.80 -18.50
CA CYS A 141 7.54 16.74 -17.31
C CYS A 141 8.66 17.79 -17.38
N PRO A 142 9.09 18.42 -16.26
CA PRO A 142 10.26 19.29 -16.23
C PRO A 142 11.56 18.66 -16.78
N SER A 143 11.68 17.32 -16.68
CA SER A 143 12.78 16.55 -17.26
C SER A 143 12.88 16.68 -18.79
N ALA A 144 11.84 17.16 -19.48
CA ALA A 144 11.85 17.43 -20.91
C ALA A 144 13.07 18.26 -21.33
N THR A 145 13.45 19.25 -20.51
CA THR A 145 14.60 20.14 -20.77
C THR A 145 15.92 19.39 -20.93
N VAL A 146 16.09 18.29 -20.20
CA VAL A 146 17.25 17.39 -20.25
C VAL A 146 16.97 16.12 -21.06
N GLY A 147 15.98 16.16 -21.96
CA GLY A 147 15.66 15.04 -22.85
C GLY A 147 14.88 13.91 -22.17
N GLY A 148 14.14 14.22 -21.10
CA GLY A 148 13.33 13.26 -20.35
C GLY A 148 14.10 12.49 -19.28
N ASN A 149 15.37 12.81 -19.06
CA ASN A 149 16.23 12.09 -18.12
C ASN A 149 15.76 12.26 -16.66
N LEU A 150 15.58 11.14 -15.96
CA LEU A 150 15.18 11.07 -14.56
C LEU A 150 16.37 10.87 -13.61
N GLY A 151 17.59 10.74 -14.13
CA GLY A 151 18.77 10.39 -13.36
C GLY A 151 18.75 8.93 -12.89
N GLN A 152 19.40 8.68 -11.75
CA GLN A 152 19.44 7.37 -11.12
C GLN A 152 18.23 7.19 -10.20
N LEU A 153 17.54 6.06 -10.37
CA LEU A 153 16.38 5.67 -9.59
C LEU A 153 16.65 4.33 -8.90
N GLY A 154 16.39 4.29 -7.61
CA GLY A 154 16.28 3.08 -6.79
C GLY A 154 14.82 2.68 -6.56
N ARG A 155 14.63 1.55 -5.88
CA ARG A 155 13.31 1.11 -5.42
C ARG A 155 12.79 2.06 -4.35
N GLY A 156 11.54 2.47 -4.48
CA GLY A 156 10.85 3.45 -3.62
C GLY A 156 10.91 4.89 -4.13
N ASP A 157 11.71 5.20 -5.16
CA ASP A 157 11.89 6.59 -5.64
C ASP A 157 10.73 7.05 -6.55
N THR A 158 9.93 6.11 -7.06
CA THR A 158 8.84 6.39 -8.01
C THR A 158 7.53 5.74 -7.59
N VAL A 159 6.43 6.07 -8.29
CA VAL A 159 5.12 5.46 -8.03
C VAL A 159 5.16 3.96 -8.38
N PRO A 160 4.44 3.08 -7.65
CA PRO A 160 4.55 1.62 -7.80
C PRO A 160 4.33 1.10 -9.23
N GLU A 161 3.39 1.70 -9.96
CA GLU A 161 3.07 1.31 -11.34
C GLU A 161 4.24 1.61 -12.28
N PHE A 162 4.92 2.73 -12.05
CA PHE A 162 6.11 3.13 -12.80
C PHE A 162 7.29 2.23 -12.44
N GLU A 163 7.60 2.11 -11.16
CA GLU A 163 8.71 1.29 -10.67
C GLU A 163 8.65 -0.14 -11.25
N LYS A 164 7.48 -0.78 -11.14
CA LYS A 164 7.29 -2.15 -11.63
C LYS A 164 7.63 -2.30 -13.12
N ALA A 165 7.25 -1.32 -13.94
CA ALA A 165 7.53 -1.36 -15.37
C ALA A 165 9.02 -1.11 -15.66
N VAL A 166 9.64 -0.14 -15.00
CA VAL A 166 11.02 0.26 -15.31
C VAL A 166 12.03 -0.77 -14.80
N PHE A 167 11.85 -1.30 -13.59
CA PHE A 167 12.72 -2.33 -13.04
C PHE A 167 12.53 -3.71 -13.70
N ALA A 168 11.49 -3.89 -14.51
CA ALA A 168 11.34 -5.08 -15.36
C ALA A 168 12.06 -4.97 -16.71
N LEU A 169 12.48 -3.76 -17.12
CA LEU A 169 13.14 -3.54 -18.39
C LEU A 169 14.65 -3.84 -18.32
N PRO A 170 15.23 -4.41 -19.40
CA PRO A 170 16.67 -4.54 -19.53
C PRO A 170 17.33 -3.17 -19.80
N ALA A 171 18.63 -3.06 -19.53
CA ALA A 171 19.41 -1.88 -19.91
C ALA A 171 19.34 -1.65 -21.43
N GLY A 172 19.10 -0.41 -21.85
CA GLY A 172 18.86 -0.02 -23.24
C GLY A 172 17.44 -0.26 -23.74
N GLY A 173 16.56 -0.87 -22.92
CA GLY A 173 15.20 -1.23 -23.31
C GLY A 173 14.22 -0.06 -23.28
N LEU A 174 13.42 0.08 -24.35
CA LEU A 174 12.22 0.92 -24.41
C LEU A 174 11.00 0.06 -24.08
N LEU A 175 10.12 0.55 -23.19
CA LEU A 175 8.87 -0.13 -22.87
C LEU A 175 7.98 -0.21 -24.12
N PRO A 176 7.55 -1.40 -24.59
CA PRO A 176 6.79 -1.55 -25.83
C PRO A 176 5.31 -1.19 -25.68
N GLN A 177 4.94 -0.54 -24.59
CA GLN A 177 3.59 -0.08 -24.30
C GLN A 177 3.63 1.26 -23.56
N VAL A 178 2.57 2.05 -23.71
CA VAL A 178 2.36 3.25 -22.92
C VAL A 178 2.01 2.85 -21.49
N LEU A 179 2.72 3.40 -20.53
CA LEU A 179 2.50 3.18 -19.11
C LEU A 179 1.52 4.23 -18.58
N GLU A 180 0.46 3.80 -17.91
CA GLU A 180 -0.50 4.70 -17.26
C GLU A 180 -0.20 4.79 -15.76
N THR A 181 -0.12 6.01 -15.23
CA THR A 181 0.01 6.27 -13.79
C THR A 181 -0.91 7.40 -13.37
N ARG A 182 -1.01 7.67 -12.06
CA ARG A 182 -1.76 8.82 -11.53
C ARG A 182 -1.35 10.18 -12.12
N HIS A 183 -0.16 10.28 -12.73
CA HIS A 183 0.35 11.51 -13.34
C HIS A 183 0.00 11.64 -14.83
N GLY A 184 -0.48 10.57 -15.47
CA GLY A 184 -0.82 10.55 -16.89
C GLY A 184 -0.23 9.35 -17.63
N LEU A 185 0.04 9.53 -18.92
CA LEU A 185 0.58 8.49 -19.79
C LEU A 185 2.09 8.68 -19.99
N HIS A 186 2.86 7.61 -19.92
CA HIS A 186 4.33 7.63 -19.94
C HIS A 186 4.87 6.72 -21.03
N ILE A 187 5.85 7.20 -21.77
CA ILE A 187 6.76 6.37 -22.57
C ILE A 187 8.09 6.34 -21.83
N VAL A 188 8.65 5.15 -21.60
CA VAL A 188 9.79 4.98 -20.70
C VAL A 188 10.89 4.14 -21.34
N ARG A 189 12.13 4.56 -21.18
CA ARG A 189 13.32 3.80 -21.58
C ARG A 189 14.29 3.70 -20.42
N VAL A 190 14.88 2.52 -20.23
CA VAL A 190 16.03 2.33 -19.33
C VAL A 190 17.29 2.48 -20.16
N THR A 191 18.16 3.42 -19.79
CA THR A 191 19.45 3.63 -20.46
C THR A 191 20.52 2.75 -19.83
N ARG A 192 20.52 2.62 -18.50
CA ARG A 192 21.49 1.83 -17.74
C ARG A 192 20.83 1.11 -16.58
N ARG A 193 21.40 -0.03 -16.20
CA ARG A 193 20.99 -0.81 -15.04
C ARG A 193 22.23 -1.28 -14.29
N ILE A 194 22.17 -1.19 -12.98
CA ILE A 194 23.11 -1.75 -12.03
C ILE A 194 22.31 -2.78 -11.24
N GLU A 195 22.65 -4.06 -11.44
CA GLU A 195 21.99 -5.14 -10.71
C GLU A 195 22.22 -4.99 -9.21
N GLY A 196 21.14 -5.13 -8.45
CA GLY A 196 21.24 -5.19 -7.00
C GLY A 196 21.81 -6.53 -6.55
N ARG A 197 22.21 -6.58 -5.27
CA ARG A 197 22.60 -7.83 -4.62
C ARG A 197 21.46 -8.34 -3.76
N LEU A 198 21.13 -9.62 -3.91
CA LEU A 198 20.23 -10.29 -2.99
C LEU A 198 20.94 -10.47 -1.63
N LEU A 199 20.36 -9.95 -0.57
CA LEU A 199 20.89 -10.15 0.78
C LEU A 199 20.73 -11.61 1.21
N PRO A 200 21.77 -12.25 1.79
CA PRO A 200 21.65 -13.61 2.33
C PRO A 200 20.52 -13.71 3.36
N PHE A 201 19.84 -14.86 3.38
CA PHE A 201 18.72 -15.11 4.29
C PHE A 201 19.05 -14.80 5.74
N GLU A 202 20.26 -15.14 6.18
CA GLU A 202 20.75 -14.96 7.54
C GLU A 202 20.77 -13.48 7.96
N GLN A 203 20.98 -12.55 7.01
CA GLN A 203 20.98 -11.11 7.30
C GLN A 203 19.57 -10.53 7.44
N VAL A 204 18.57 -11.16 6.83
CA VAL A 204 17.18 -10.68 6.81
C VAL A 204 16.23 -11.53 7.64
N HIS A 205 16.72 -12.65 8.19
CA HIS A 205 15.94 -13.63 8.94
C HIS A 205 15.14 -13.00 10.08
N GLU A 206 15.78 -12.22 10.96
CA GLU A 206 15.10 -11.61 12.11
C GLU A 206 14.03 -10.60 11.68
N SER A 207 14.32 -9.83 10.62
CA SER A 207 13.35 -8.89 10.05
C SER A 207 12.14 -9.62 9.47
N ILE A 208 12.36 -10.72 8.75
CA ILE A 208 11.29 -11.57 8.20
C ILE A 208 10.48 -12.19 9.33
N ALA A 209 11.12 -12.78 10.33
CA ALA A 209 10.45 -13.42 11.45
C ALA A 209 9.57 -12.42 12.22
N SER A 210 10.09 -11.22 12.48
CA SER A 210 9.34 -10.14 13.12
C SER A 210 8.14 -9.70 12.29
N ALA A 211 8.32 -9.50 10.97
CA ALA A 211 7.25 -9.12 10.06
C ALA A 211 6.16 -10.19 9.95
N LEU A 212 6.52 -11.47 9.83
CA LEU A 212 5.57 -12.57 9.77
C LEU A 212 4.83 -12.76 11.09
N ALA A 213 5.52 -12.62 12.23
CA ALA A 213 4.89 -12.68 13.55
C ALA A 213 3.91 -11.51 13.76
N ALA A 214 4.26 -10.30 13.31
CA ALA A 214 3.36 -9.15 13.34
C ALA A 214 2.11 -9.39 12.46
N ALA A 215 2.28 -9.85 11.22
CA ALA A 215 1.16 -10.16 10.34
C ALA A 215 0.24 -11.27 10.89
N SER A 216 0.84 -12.26 11.54
CA SER A 216 0.13 -13.35 12.24
C SER A 216 -0.72 -12.81 13.40
N ARG A 217 -0.13 -11.93 14.24
CA ARG A 217 -0.84 -11.23 15.32
C ARG A 217 -2.00 -10.38 14.81
N ASP A 218 -1.75 -9.52 13.83
CA ASP A 218 -2.79 -8.69 13.23
C ASP A 218 -3.97 -9.52 12.72
N THR A 219 -3.68 -10.68 12.10
CA THR A 219 -4.72 -11.58 11.61
C THR A 219 -5.51 -12.22 12.74
N ALA A 220 -4.83 -12.73 13.78
CA ALA A 220 -5.49 -13.32 14.95
C ALA A 220 -6.36 -12.28 15.67
N TRP A 221 -5.85 -11.05 15.86
CA TRP A 221 -6.58 -9.97 16.51
C TRP A 221 -7.80 -9.54 15.72
N ARG A 222 -7.69 -9.40 14.39
CA ARG A 222 -8.84 -9.12 13.52
C ARG A 222 -9.91 -10.18 13.61
N GLN A 223 -9.52 -11.46 13.61
CA GLN A 223 -10.47 -12.57 13.73
C GLN A 223 -11.19 -12.53 15.10
N TYR A 224 -10.44 -12.29 16.17
CA TYR A 224 -11.02 -12.20 17.51
C TYR A 224 -11.94 -10.99 17.67
N ALA A 225 -11.52 -9.82 17.22
CA ALA A 225 -12.36 -8.61 17.24
C ALA A 225 -13.68 -8.82 16.49
N ARG A 226 -13.63 -9.49 15.32
CA ARG A 226 -14.83 -9.86 14.56
C ARG A 226 -15.77 -10.77 15.35
N LEU A 227 -15.23 -11.79 16.03
CA LEU A 227 -16.04 -12.67 16.89
C LEU A 227 -16.71 -11.92 18.04
N LEU A 228 -16.06 -10.89 18.60
CA LEU A 228 -16.66 -10.08 19.65
C LEU A 228 -17.73 -9.14 19.10
N VAL A 229 -17.51 -8.52 17.94
CA VAL A 229 -18.52 -7.69 17.27
C VAL A 229 -19.76 -8.51 16.93
N ASP A 230 -19.59 -9.73 16.41
CA ASP A 230 -20.71 -10.63 16.09
C ASP A 230 -21.54 -11.02 17.33
N ARG A 231 -20.95 -10.93 18.53
CA ARG A 231 -21.63 -11.20 19.82
C ARG A 231 -22.22 -9.96 20.48
N ALA A 232 -21.80 -8.76 20.06
CA ALA A 232 -22.23 -7.50 20.65
C ALA A 232 -23.56 -7.01 20.03
N ASP A 233 -24.37 -6.30 20.81
CA ASP A 233 -25.55 -5.61 20.27
C ASP A 233 -25.12 -4.26 19.67
N VAL A 234 -24.75 -4.28 18.38
CA VAL A 234 -24.37 -3.09 17.62
C VAL A 234 -25.55 -2.66 16.75
N ARG A 235 -25.99 -1.41 16.92
CA ARG A 235 -27.09 -0.81 16.13
C ARG A 235 -26.66 0.53 15.54
N GLY A 236 -27.30 0.92 14.44
CA GLY A 236 -27.06 2.23 13.79
C GLY A 236 -25.89 2.28 12.81
N ILE A 237 -25.14 1.18 12.64
CA ILE A 237 -24.06 1.04 11.67
C ILE A 237 -24.02 -0.38 11.09
N ASP A 238 -23.76 -0.49 9.80
CA ASP A 238 -23.35 -1.75 9.16
C ASP A 238 -21.82 -1.78 9.06
N LEU A 239 -21.21 -2.62 9.89
CA LEU A 239 -19.76 -2.80 9.95
C LEU A 239 -19.21 -3.69 8.83
N GLY A 240 -20.06 -4.19 7.93
CA GLY A 240 -19.63 -5.04 6.82
C GLY A 240 -19.25 -6.42 7.32
N GLY A 241 -20.25 -7.30 7.44
CA GLY A 241 -20.00 -8.73 7.55
C GLY A 241 -19.39 -9.28 6.26
N ALA A 242 -18.27 -10.00 6.41
CA ALA A 242 -17.78 -11.05 5.51
C ALA A 242 -17.30 -10.74 4.07
N GLU A 243 -17.48 -9.56 3.47
CA GLU A 243 -17.13 -9.38 2.05
C GLU A 243 -16.19 -8.23 1.66
N ASP A 244 -15.56 -7.52 2.59
CA ASP A 244 -14.57 -6.50 2.20
C ASP A 244 -13.22 -6.68 2.90
N ASP A 245 -12.40 -7.56 2.32
CA ASP A 245 -10.96 -7.74 2.55
C ASP A 245 -10.12 -6.46 2.27
N ARG A 246 -10.76 -5.30 2.09
CA ARG A 246 -10.14 -4.02 1.72
C ARG A 246 -10.13 -2.96 2.81
N VAL A 247 -10.76 -3.22 3.96
CA VAL A 247 -10.70 -2.29 5.11
C VAL A 247 -9.35 -2.37 5.83
N PHE A 248 -8.65 -3.49 5.72
CA PHE A 248 -7.32 -3.68 6.30
C PHE A 248 -6.30 -3.80 5.17
N GLY A 249 -5.78 -2.65 4.74
CA GLY A 249 -4.77 -2.54 3.68
C GLY A 249 -3.66 -3.57 3.87
N SER A 250 -3.59 -4.52 2.95
CA SER A 250 -2.37 -5.30 2.75
C SER A 250 -1.33 -4.37 2.14
N PRO A 251 -0.10 -4.27 2.67
CA PRO A 251 0.95 -3.56 1.97
C PRO A 251 1.22 -4.34 0.68
N SER A 252 0.91 -3.71 -0.45
CA SER A 252 1.40 -4.13 -1.77
C SER A 252 2.92 -4.04 -1.83
#